data_AF-A0A1H8U2E3-F1
#
_entry.id   AF-A0A1H8U2E3-F1
#
_cell.length_a   1.000
_cell.length_b   1.000
_cell.length_c   1.000
_cell.angle_alpha   90.00
_cell.angle_beta   90.00
_cell.angle_gamma   90.00
#
_symmetry.space_group_name_H-M   'P 1'
#
loop_
_entity.id
_entity.type
_entity.pdbx_description
1 polymer ?
#
loop_
_entity_poly.entity_id
_entity_poly.type
_entity_poly.pdbx_seq_one_letter_code
_entity_poly.pdbx_strand_id
1 'polypeptide(L)'
;MLLLISCVAGSLVNMPLFQMRASTDVRPDRPPVAMPWLQRSPQPFNGRTVVAINLGGAIIPVAFSLYLLATQPLPLAPVVLAVAGQSAVCYLFSRPIPGMGIAMPVLVAPITAAVLAVMLGGEHSAPLAYIAGTLGVLIGADLLRVNNIRELGVPVASIGGAGTFDGVFITGIVAVLLA
;
A
#
# COMPACT_ATOMS: atom_id res chain seq x y z
N MET A 1 -0.12 14.57 13.48
CA MET A 1 -0.66 13.54 14.41
C MET A 1 -2.07 13.08 14.03
N LEU A 2 -3.06 13.97 13.84
CA LEU A 2 -4.43 13.59 13.46
C LEU A 2 -4.47 12.65 12.25
N LEU A 3 -3.78 13.01 11.15
CA LEU A 3 -3.68 12.18 9.95
C LEU A 3 -3.21 10.75 10.24
N LEU A 4 -2.13 10.60 11.02
CA LEU A 4 -1.58 9.29 11.37
C LEU A 4 -2.57 8.46 12.20
N ILE A 5 -3.25 9.09 13.16
CA ILE A 5 -4.29 8.42 13.97
C ILE A 5 -5.46 7.98 13.06
N SER A 6 -5.90 8.84 12.14
CA SER A 6 -6.94 8.52 11.18
C SER A 6 -6.53 7.38 10.23
N CYS A 7 -5.27 7.33 9.79
CA CYS A 7 -4.76 6.21 9.01
C CYS A 7 -4.73 4.91 9.80
N VAL A 8 -4.30 4.93 11.06
CA VAL A 8 -4.30 3.71 11.91
C VAL A 8 -5.72 3.23 12.19
N ALA A 9 -6.63 4.12 12.59
CA ALA A 9 -8.02 3.76 12.84
C ALA A 9 -8.71 3.27 11.54
N GLY A 10 -8.46 3.96 10.43
CA GLY A 10 -9.01 3.61 9.13
C GLY A 10 -8.43 2.34 8.54
N SER A 11 -7.25 1.88 8.96
CA SER A 11 -6.63 0.67 8.39
C SER A 11 -7.41 -0.61 8.70
N LEU A 12 -8.27 -0.56 9.72
CA LEU A 12 -9.19 -1.63 10.11
C LEU A 12 -10.39 -1.75 9.16
N VAL A 13 -10.64 -0.75 8.31
CA VAL A 13 -11.81 -0.67 7.43
C VAL A 13 -11.41 -0.91 5.98
N ASN A 14 -11.98 -1.98 5.39
CA ASN A 14 -11.81 -2.31 3.98
C ASN A 14 -13.15 -2.18 3.25
N MET A 15 -13.20 -1.39 2.18
CA MET A 15 -14.39 -1.21 1.35
C MET A 15 -14.29 -2.10 0.12
N PRO A 16 -15.25 -3.01 -0.12
CA PRO A 16 -15.22 -3.89 -1.28
C PRO A 16 -15.37 -3.07 -2.58
N LEU A 17 -14.51 -3.33 -3.56
CA LEU A 17 -14.56 -2.71 -4.88
C LEU A 17 -15.21 -3.65 -5.91
N PHE A 18 -14.65 -4.84 -6.07
CA PHE A 18 -15.11 -5.83 -7.04
C PHE A 18 -14.71 -7.26 -6.63
N GLN A 19 -15.21 -8.25 -7.37
CA GLN A 19 -14.88 -9.66 -7.15
C GLN A 19 -14.22 -10.25 -8.40
N MET A 20 -13.25 -11.13 -8.19
CA MET A 20 -12.61 -11.89 -9.25
C MET A 20 -12.64 -13.38 -8.93
N ARG A 21 -12.66 -14.22 -9.98
CA ARG A 21 -12.42 -15.66 -9.84
C ARG A 21 -10.93 -15.87 -9.61
N ALA A 22 -10.61 -16.66 -8.59
CA ALA A 22 -9.24 -17.09 -8.38
C ALA A 22 -8.87 -18.14 -9.43
N SER A 23 -7.65 -18.07 -9.94
CA SER A 23 -7.18 -18.98 -10.99
C SER A 23 -6.75 -20.34 -10.44
N THR A 24 -6.62 -20.47 -9.13
CA THR A 24 -6.04 -21.63 -8.46
C THR A 24 -7.00 -22.20 -7.42
N ASP A 25 -7.35 -23.48 -7.57
CA ASP A 25 -7.88 -24.37 -6.50
C ASP A 25 -6.77 -24.73 -5.49
N VAL A 26 -5.80 -23.84 -5.27
CA VAL A 26 -4.75 -24.04 -4.27
C VAL A 26 -5.42 -23.84 -2.92
N ARG A 27 -5.93 -24.94 -2.36
CA ARG A 27 -6.09 -25.05 -0.91
C ARG A 27 -4.70 -24.80 -0.33
N PRO A 28 -4.47 -23.74 0.45
CA PRO A 28 -3.19 -23.59 1.12
C PRO A 28 -2.99 -24.85 1.99
N ASP A 29 -1.96 -25.64 1.68
CA ASP A 29 -1.55 -26.75 2.54
C ASP A 29 -1.20 -26.15 3.90
N ARG A 30 -1.99 -26.52 4.92
CA ARG A 30 -1.88 -25.93 6.25
C ARG A 30 -0.66 -26.52 6.96
N PRO A 31 0.34 -25.71 7.34
CA PRO A 31 1.25 -26.14 8.40
C PRO A 31 0.43 -26.30 9.70
N PRO A 32 0.68 -27.34 10.51
CA PRO A 32 0.00 -27.51 11.79
C PRO A 32 0.36 -26.34 12.71
N VAL A 33 -0.64 -25.56 13.11
CA VAL A 33 -0.47 -24.40 14.02
C VAL A 33 -0.66 -24.86 15.46
N ALA A 34 0.31 -24.57 16.33
CA ALA A 34 0.33 -24.99 17.74
C ALA A 34 -0.80 -24.39 18.62
N MET A 35 -1.44 -23.29 18.19
CA MET A 35 -2.54 -22.63 18.90
C MET A 35 -3.78 -22.48 17.99
N PRO A 36 -4.71 -23.46 18.00
CA PRO A 36 -5.91 -23.43 17.18
C PRO A 36 -6.87 -22.28 17.51
N TRP A 37 -6.87 -21.79 18.75
CA TRP A 37 -7.75 -20.72 19.23
C TRP A 37 -7.35 -19.31 18.77
N LEU A 38 -6.11 -19.14 18.28
CA LEU A 38 -5.66 -17.91 17.63
C LEU A 38 -6.05 -17.88 16.14
N GLN A 39 -6.61 -18.97 15.60
CA GLN A 39 -7.06 -19.03 14.22
C GLN A 39 -8.31 -18.16 14.08
N ARG A 40 -8.14 -16.96 13.49
CA ARG A 40 -9.27 -16.24 12.90
C ARG A 40 -9.93 -17.19 11.91
N SER A 41 -11.20 -17.55 12.18
CA SER A 41 -12.00 -18.42 11.33
C SER A 41 -11.81 -18.01 9.87
N PRO A 42 -11.19 -18.85 9.03
CA PRO A 42 -10.96 -18.49 7.64
C PRO A 42 -12.34 -18.41 6.98
N GLN A 43 -12.64 -17.24 6.43
CA GLN A 43 -13.78 -17.06 5.54
C GLN A 43 -13.70 -18.16 4.46
N PRO A 44 -14.77 -18.93 4.20
CA PRO A 44 -14.74 -20.02 3.24
C PRO A 44 -14.32 -19.48 1.86
N PHE A 45 -13.20 -19.98 1.35
CA PHE A 45 -12.68 -19.59 0.04
C PHE A 45 -13.45 -20.35 -1.04
N ASN A 46 -14.43 -19.69 -1.64
CA ASN A 46 -15.31 -20.27 -2.66
C ASN A 46 -14.77 -20.09 -4.09
N GLY A 47 -13.44 -20.05 -4.26
CA GLY A 47 -12.79 -19.76 -5.56
C GLY A 47 -12.99 -18.32 -6.05
N ARG A 48 -13.41 -17.41 -5.17
CA ARG A 48 -13.57 -15.98 -5.45
C ARG A 48 -12.75 -15.16 -4.46
N THR A 49 -12.10 -14.14 -4.99
CA THR A 49 -11.37 -13.12 -4.22
C THR A 49 -12.12 -11.81 -4.32
N VAL A 50 -12.49 -11.23 -3.19
CA VAL A 50 -13.00 -9.85 -3.12
C VAL A 50 -11.79 -8.92 -3.10
N VAL A 51 -11.71 -8.02 -4.08
CA VAL A 51 -10.74 -6.92 -4.06
C VAL A 51 -11.38 -5.74 -3.36
N ALA A 52 -10.75 -5.28 -2.29
CA ALA A 52 -11.18 -4.14 -1.48
C ALA A 52 -10.13 -3.03 -1.54
N ILE A 53 -10.52 -1.83 -1.11
CA ILE A 53 -9.62 -0.71 -0.86
C ILE A 53 -9.63 -0.35 0.62
N ASN A 54 -8.46 -0.11 1.18
CA ASN A 54 -8.28 0.20 2.58
C ASN A 54 -8.51 1.70 2.86
N LEU A 55 -9.30 2.02 3.88
CA LEU A 55 -9.59 3.42 4.22
C LEU A 55 -8.33 4.14 4.73
N GLY A 56 -7.58 3.52 5.64
CA GLY A 56 -6.41 4.14 6.28
C GLY A 56 -5.11 4.03 5.49
N GLY A 57 -4.99 3.03 4.62
CA GLY A 57 -3.81 2.77 3.81
C GLY A 57 -3.90 3.19 2.35
N ALA A 58 -5.10 3.50 1.86
CA ALA A 58 -5.28 4.03 0.50
C ALA A 58 -6.14 5.31 0.48
N ILE A 59 -7.39 5.27 0.93
CA ILE A 59 -8.33 6.39 0.73
C ILE A 59 -7.86 7.67 1.44
N ILE A 60 -7.63 7.62 2.75
CA ILE A 60 -7.18 8.79 3.53
C ILE A 60 -5.82 9.30 3.03
N PRO A 61 -4.79 8.44 2.82
CA PRO A 61 -3.52 8.88 2.28
C PRO A 61 -3.60 9.51 0.89
N VAL A 62 -4.39 8.93 -0.02
CA VAL A 62 -4.59 9.49 -1.37
C VAL A 62 -5.28 10.85 -1.29
N ALA A 63 -6.33 10.97 -0.47
CA ALA A 63 -7.01 12.24 -0.26
C ALA A 63 -6.05 13.31 0.28
N PHE A 64 -5.17 12.96 1.23
CA PHE A 64 -4.17 13.91 1.73
C PHE A 64 -3.10 14.24 0.68
N SER A 65 -2.68 13.26 -0.15
CA SER A 65 -1.76 13.51 -1.27
C SER A 65 -2.36 14.50 -2.28
N LEU A 66 -3.65 14.35 -2.61
CA LEU A 66 -4.36 15.29 -3.48
C LEU A 66 -4.49 16.69 -2.83
N TYR A 67 -4.75 16.75 -1.53
CA TYR A 67 -4.75 18.00 -0.78
C TYR A 67 -3.40 18.73 -0.85
N LEU A 68 -2.28 18.00 -0.66
CA LEU A 68 -0.94 18.58 -0.79
C LEU A 68 -0.66 19.07 -2.22
N LEU A 69 -1.04 18.30 -3.24
CA LEU A 69 -0.91 18.72 -4.64
C LEU A 69 -1.71 19.99 -4.97
N ALA A 70 -2.87 20.18 -4.33
CA ALA A 70 -3.72 21.34 -4.56
C ALA A 70 -3.29 22.59 -3.77
N THR A 71 -2.53 22.42 -2.69
CA THR A 71 -2.22 23.52 -1.74
C THR A 71 -0.75 23.91 -1.69
N GLN A 72 0.16 23.01 -2.04
CA GLN A 72 1.59 23.27 -2.06
C GLN A 72 2.05 23.68 -3.46
N PRO A 73 2.99 24.63 -3.60
CA PRO A 73 3.51 25.09 -4.89
C PRO A 73 4.53 24.08 -5.47
N LEU A 74 4.12 22.82 -5.61
CA LEU A 74 4.94 21.73 -6.12
C LEU A 74 5.02 21.75 -7.64
N PRO A 75 6.22 21.83 -8.24
CA PRO A 75 6.35 21.74 -9.69
C PRO A 75 5.95 20.34 -10.19
N LEU A 76 5.22 20.27 -11.30
CA LEU A 76 4.66 19.02 -11.81
C LEU A 76 5.75 17.98 -12.18
N ALA A 77 6.86 18.41 -12.77
CA ALA A 77 7.92 17.51 -13.21
C ALA A 77 8.56 16.71 -12.04
N PRO A 78 9.03 17.35 -10.94
CA PRO A 78 9.47 16.66 -9.72
C PRO A 78 8.44 15.68 -9.16
N VAL A 79 7.16 16.05 -9.12
CA VAL A 79 6.08 15.18 -8.62
C VAL A 79 5.97 13.93 -9.49
N VAL A 80 5.87 14.08 -10.80
CA VAL A 80 5.73 12.95 -11.74
C VAL A 80 6.97 12.05 -11.66
N LEU A 81 8.17 12.62 -11.64
CA LEU A 81 9.43 11.88 -11.53
C LEU A 81 9.53 11.10 -10.21
N ALA A 82 9.19 11.74 -9.08
CA ALA A 82 9.25 11.10 -7.77
C ALA A 82 8.20 9.97 -7.63
N VAL A 83 6.96 10.21 -8.08
CA VAL A 83 5.91 9.18 -8.06
C VAL A 83 6.28 8.03 -8.99
N ALA A 84 6.72 8.30 -10.22
CA ALA A 84 7.11 7.25 -11.16
C ALA A 84 8.32 6.44 -10.66
N GLY A 85 9.34 7.10 -10.12
CA GLY A 85 10.51 6.45 -9.54
C GLY A 85 10.14 5.58 -8.34
N GLN A 86 9.33 6.11 -7.42
CA GLN A 86 8.84 5.35 -6.28
C GLN A 86 8.00 4.15 -6.72
N SER A 87 7.08 4.32 -7.68
CA SER A 87 6.28 3.23 -8.23
C SER A 87 7.15 2.14 -8.84
N ALA A 88 8.17 2.50 -9.61
CA ALA A 88 9.08 1.53 -10.20
C ALA A 88 9.81 0.71 -9.12
N VAL A 89 10.35 1.38 -8.10
CA VAL A 89 11.03 0.69 -6.99
C VAL A 89 10.05 -0.20 -6.21
N CYS A 90 8.90 0.32 -5.81
CA CYS A 90 7.89 -0.46 -5.10
C CYS A 90 7.40 -1.66 -5.92
N TYR A 91 7.23 -1.51 -7.23
CA TYR A 91 6.90 -2.64 -8.10
C TYR A 91 8.01 -3.69 -8.12
N LEU A 92 9.27 -3.29 -8.30
CA LEU A 92 10.41 -4.23 -8.37
C LEU A 92 10.60 -5.04 -7.08
N PHE A 93 10.37 -4.41 -5.92
CA PHE A 93 10.58 -5.03 -4.61
C PHE A 93 9.35 -5.69 -4.01
N SER A 94 8.15 -5.44 -4.55
CA SER A 94 6.93 -6.12 -4.12
C SER A 94 6.79 -7.49 -4.78
N ARG A 95 6.17 -8.45 -4.10
CA ARG A 95 5.87 -9.78 -4.63
C ARG A 95 4.51 -10.25 -4.11
N PRO A 96 3.70 -10.90 -4.97
CA PRO A 96 2.50 -11.60 -4.50
C PRO A 96 2.93 -12.85 -3.72
N ILE A 97 2.54 -12.91 -2.45
CA ILE A 97 2.78 -14.05 -1.56
C ILE A 97 1.43 -14.74 -1.30
N PRO A 98 1.25 -16.00 -1.74
CA PRO A 98 0.02 -16.76 -1.51
C PRO A 98 -0.39 -16.78 -0.04
N GLY A 99 -1.67 -16.56 0.25
CA GLY A 99 -2.19 -16.51 1.63
C GLY A 99 -1.87 -15.25 2.42
N MET A 100 -0.95 -14.38 1.95
CA MET A 100 -0.52 -13.17 2.66
C MET A 100 -0.91 -11.88 1.92
N GLY A 101 -0.92 -11.89 0.59
CA GLY A 101 -1.16 -10.71 -0.23
C GLY A 101 0.10 -10.21 -0.93
N ILE A 102 0.15 -8.94 -1.29
CA ILE A 102 1.35 -8.33 -1.87
C ILE A 102 2.23 -7.83 -0.74
N ALA A 103 3.49 -8.28 -0.70
CA ALA A 103 4.44 -7.90 0.33
C ALA A 103 5.71 -7.31 -0.29
N MET A 104 6.35 -6.39 0.43
CA MET A 104 7.67 -5.84 0.12
C MET A 104 8.43 -5.56 1.43
N PRO A 105 9.76 -5.42 1.42
CA PRO A 105 10.50 -5.04 2.61
C PRO A 105 10.09 -3.64 3.11
N VAL A 106 9.77 -3.55 4.40
CA VAL A 106 9.11 -2.39 5.04
C VAL A 106 9.82 -1.05 4.78
N LEU A 107 11.15 -1.04 4.76
CA LEU A 107 11.94 0.19 4.63
C LEU A 107 12.19 0.63 3.18
N VAL A 108 11.88 -0.20 2.17
CA VAL A 108 12.12 0.15 0.76
C VAL A 108 11.35 1.41 0.39
N ALA A 109 10.06 1.46 0.72
CA ALA A 109 9.23 2.61 0.37
C ALA A 109 9.62 3.89 1.12
N PRO A 110 9.75 3.91 2.47
CA PRO A 110 10.15 5.11 3.21
C PRO A 110 11.50 5.69 2.79
N ILE A 111 12.52 4.84 2.61
CA ILE A 111 13.86 5.29 2.22
C ILE A 111 13.84 5.86 0.81
N THR A 112 13.21 5.15 -0.13
CA THR A 112 13.17 5.61 -1.53
C THR A 112 12.38 6.91 -1.66
N ALA A 113 11.27 7.06 -0.94
CA ALA A 113 10.49 8.29 -0.94
C ALA A 113 11.30 9.48 -0.38
N ALA A 114 12.04 9.27 0.71
CA ALA A 114 12.91 10.30 1.28
C ALA A 114 14.02 10.72 0.33
N VAL A 115 14.72 9.74 -0.27
CA VAL A 115 15.80 10.00 -1.23
C VAL A 115 15.29 10.79 -2.43
N LEU A 116 14.20 10.32 -3.06
CA LEU A 116 13.61 11.01 -4.22
C LEU A 116 13.15 12.42 -3.86
N ALA A 117 12.56 12.59 -2.68
CA ALA A 117 12.05 13.88 -2.25
C ALA A 117 13.14 14.88 -1.89
N VAL A 118 14.25 14.44 -1.27
CA VAL A 118 15.41 15.31 -1.01
C VAL A 118 16.10 15.69 -2.32
N MET A 119 16.22 14.75 -3.26
CA MET A 119 16.87 15.01 -4.55
C MET A 119 16.06 15.94 -5.47
N LEU A 120 14.72 15.83 -5.44
CA LEU A 120 13.84 16.51 -6.41
C LEU A 120 13.01 17.65 -5.79
N GLY A 121 12.79 17.63 -4.48
CA GLY A 121 11.79 18.46 -3.81
C GLY A 121 12.32 19.78 -3.26
N GLY A 122 13.62 19.92 -3.01
CA GLY A 122 14.19 21.14 -2.42
C GLY A 122 13.48 21.54 -1.13
N GLU A 123 12.98 22.77 -1.06
CA GLU A 123 12.18 23.30 0.07
C GLU A 123 10.85 22.56 0.28
N HIS A 124 10.39 21.80 -0.71
CA HIS A 124 9.15 21.01 -0.67
C HIS A 124 9.41 19.51 -0.57
N SER A 125 10.57 19.10 -0.03
CA SER A 125 10.92 17.69 0.17
C SER A 125 9.90 16.96 1.05
N ALA A 126 9.43 17.55 2.15
CA ALA A 126 8.41 16.93 3.02
C ALA A 126 7.09 16.57 2.29
N PRO A 127 6.37 17.51 1.65
CA PRO A 127 5.14 17.16 0.94
C PRO A 127 5.40 16.24 -0.26
N LEU A 128 6.54 16.39 -0.95
CA LEU A 128 6.91 15.50 -2.05
C LEU A 128 7.16 14.07 -1.56
N ALA A 129 7.81 13.88 -0.40
CA ALA A 129 8.02 12.57 0.21
C ALA A 129 6.69 11.89 0.55
N TYR A 130 5.72 12.64 1.08
CA TYR A 130 4.39 12.11 1.38
C TYR A 130 3.68 11.67 0.10
N ILE A 131 3.63 12.53 -0.92
CA ILE A 131 2.92 12.26 -2.18
C ILE A 131 3.57 11.09 -2.91
N ALA A 132 4.89 11.14 -3.10
CA ALA A 132 5.63 10.06 -3.77
C ALA A 132 5.50 8.76 -2.98
N GLY A 133 5.73 8.78 -1.67
CA GLY A 133 5.60 7.62 -0.79
C GLY A 133 4.21 6.99 -0.84
N THR A 134 3.15 7.80 -0.83
CA THR A 134 1.77 7.30 -0.86
C THR A 134 1.37 6.79 -2.25
N LEU A 135 1.38 7.68 -3.25
CA LEU A 135 0.93 7.33 -4.59
C LEU A 135 1.85 6.32 -5.24
N GLY A 136 3.15 6.47 -5.03
CA GLY A 136 4.16 5.56 -5.56
C GLY A 136 4.00 4.13 -5.04
N VAL A 137 3.77 3.95 -3.74
CA VAL A 137 3.52 2.63 -3.14
C VAL A 137 2.22 2.03 -3.68
N LEU A 138 1.12 2.77 -3.68
CA LEU A 138 -0.16 2.24 -4.14
C LEU A 138 -0.13 1.88 -5.63
N ILE A 139 0.48 2.71 -6.46
CA ILE A 139 0.61 2.41 -7.89
C ILE A 139 1.55 1.21 -8.08
N GLY A 140 2.75 1.26 -7.52
CA GLY A 140 3.82 0.29 -7.76
C GLY A 140 3.57 -1.07 -7.13
N ALA A 141 3.23 -1.09 -5.84
CA ALA A 141 3.03 -2.33 -5.12
C ALA A 141 1.63 -2.92 -5.38
N ASP A 142 0.56 -2.11 -5.41
CA ASP A 142 -0.79 -2.66 -5.56
C ASP A 142 -1.32 -2.63 -6.98
N LEU A 143 -1.49 -1.44 -7.59
CA LEU A 143 -2.23 -1.28 -8.85
C LEU A 143 -1.57 -2.04 -10.00
N LEU A 144 -0.25 -1.94 -10.13
CA LEU A 144 0.51 -2.67 -11.15
C LEU A 144 0.53 -4.20 -10.92
N ARG A 145 0.12 -4.68 -9.75
CA ARG A 145 0.04 -6.10 -9.39
C ARG A 145 -1.38 -6.65 -9.28
N VAL A 146 -2.41 -5.86 -9.64
CA VAL A 146 -3.82 -6.29 -9.58
C VAL A 146 -4.06 -7.59 -10.35
N ASN A 147 -3.37 -7.80 -11.47
CA ASN A 147 -3.49 -9.04 -12.25
C ASN A 147 -2.98 -10.28 -11.50
N ASN A 148 -1.99 -10.13 -10.61
CA ASN A 148 -1.47 -11.22 -9.79
C ASN A 148 -2.39 -11.58 -8.61
N ILE A 149 -3.39 -10.75 -8.27
CA ILE A 149 -4.28 -11.01 -7.15
C ILE A 149 -5.04 -12.33 -7.32
N ARG A 150 -5.33 -12.71 -8.57
CA ARG A 150 -6.03 -13.97 -8.91
C ARG A 150 -5.24 -15.23 -8.51
N GLU A 151 -3.92 -15.10 -8.34
CA GLU A 151 -2.99 -16.19 -8.02
C GLU A 151 -2.80 -16.34 -6.50
N LEU A 152 -3.25 -15.36 -5.69
CA LEU A 152 -3.01 -15.32 -4.25
C LEU A 152 -3.81 -16.36 -3.45
N GLY A 153 -4.93 -16.86 -3.99
CA GLY A 153 -5.77 -17.84 -3.32
C GLY A 153 -6.42 -17.34 -2.02
N VAL A 154 -6.63 -16.02 -1.88
CA VAL A 154 -7.19 -15.39 -0.67
C VAL A 154 -8.64 -14.97 -0.86
N PRO A 155 -9.50 -15.07 0.18
CA PRO A 155 -10.90 -14.63 0.09
C PRO A 155 -11.04 -13.11 -0.07
N VAL A 156 -10.11 -12.35 0.50
CA VAL A 156 -10.07 -10.89 0.41
C VAL A 156 -8.65 -10.44 0.12
N ALA A 157 -8.47 -9.59 -0.89
CA ALA A 157 -7.25 -8.85 -1.16
C ALA A 157 -7.56 -7.36 -1.00
N SER A 158 -6.72 -6.62 -0.27
CA SER A 158 -6.96 -5.19 0.00
C SER A 158 -5.84 -4.31 -0.53
N ILE A 159 -6.20 -3.37 -1.41
CA ILE A 159 -5.34 -2.30 -1.91
C ILE A 159 -5.10 -1.29 -0.78
N GLY A 160 -3.84 -0.98 -0.49
CA GLY A 160 -3.44 -0.24 0.70
C GLY A 160 -3.59 -1.07 1.98
N GLY A 161 -3.72 -2.40 1.88
CA GLY A 161 -3.83 -3.32 3.02
C GLY A 161 -2.49 -3.58 3.72
N ALA A 162 -2.43 -4.57 4.61
CA ALA A 162 -1.32 -4.78 5.55
C ALA A 162 0.10 -4.80 4.94
N GLY A 163 0.30 -5.30 3.71
CA GLY A 163 1.62 -5.30 3.07
C GLY A 163 2.07 -3.94 2.49
N THR A 164 1.13 -3.05 2.21
CA THR A 164 1.36 -1.70 1.65
C THR A 164 1.11 -0.57 2.64
N PHE A 165 0.29 -0.81 3.66
CA PHE A 165 -0.02 0.12 4.73
C PHE A 165 1.27 0.56 5.43
N ASP A 166 2.18 -0.37 5.73
CA ASP A 166 3.45 -0.05 6.37
C ASP A 166 4.29 0.92 5.52
N GLY A 167 4.29 0.73 4.20
CA GLY A 167 4.95 1.65 3.26
C GLY A 167 4.32 3.04 3.30
N VAL A 168 3.00 3.15 3.14
CA VAL A 168 2.29 4.44 3.13
C VAL A 168 2.35 5.14 4.50
N PHE A 169 2.18 4.40 5.59
CA PHE A 169 2.18 4.95 6.94
C PHE A 169 3.58 5.44 7.36
N ILE A 170 4.62 4.62 7.15
CA ILE A 170 5.99 4.98 7.55
C ILE A 170 6.54 6.07 6.62
N THR A 171 6.24 6.06 5.33
CA THR A 171 6.57 7.19 4.44
C THR A 171 5.91 8.49 4.94
N GLY A 172 4.68 8.42 5.45
CA GLY A 172 4.02 9.56 6.10
C GLY A 172 4.73 10.08 7.34
N ILE A 173 5.31 9.19 8.17
CA ILE A 173 6.15 9.59 9.31
C ILE A 173 7.44 10.25 8.82
N VAL A 174 8.11 9.65 7.83
CA VAL A 174 9.35 10.17 7.27
C VAL A 174 9.14 11.55 6.64
N ALA A 175 8.01 11.77 5.96
CA ALA A 175 7.66 13.08 5.43
C ALA A 175 7.55 14.15 6.53
N VAL A 176 7.02 13.80 7.71
CA VAL A 176 6.97 14.71 8.86
C VAL A 176 8.36 15.02 9.40
N LEU A 177 9.30 14.05 9.35
CA LEU A 177 10.69 14.27 9.79
C LEU A 177 11.50 15.14 8.81
N LEU A 178 11.05 15.28 7.57
CA LEU A 178 11.66 16.16 6.57
C LEU A 178 11.10 17.60 6.60
N ALA A 179 10.05 17.84 7.38
CA ALA A 179 9.40 19.14 7.53
C ALA A 179 10.04 19.96 8.67
#